data_AF-A0A3D8P3Q7-F1
#
_entry.id   AF-A0A3D8P3Q7-F1
#
_cell.length_a   1.000
_cell.length_b   1.000
_cell.length_c   1.000
_cell.angle_alpha   90.00
_cell.angle_beta   90.00
_cell.angle_gamma   90.00
#
_symmetry.space_group_name_H-M   'P 1'
#
loop_
_entity.id
_entity.type
_entity.pdbx_description
1 polymer ?
#
loop_
_entity_poly.entity_id
_entity_poly.type
_entity_poly.pdbx_seq_one_letter_code
_entity_poly.pdbx_strand_id
1 'polypeptide(L)'
;MKERVRKVFRRLKGQGGFTLIELLIVIAIMGFLIAMIAPRLAKVASGASDTVCDTNQMRLRQVLAAYTEKTGQLPNYLTSLVCHDDAGKAVDPSTQWDMTKEEDGSKGWYIDNNNKVDGQEVLSKDFYAMTKLGLLTLDQAAADELRALGISKIYYLNVNQDVKAMEYIGNEVKKLNEGIPKHVAGKNDFMQEDDVKAGTAVLAVGFGDNHKLDPTAGPKKIGHPDRIGCIVLGVGPNSELVREGQIQHAGLCPNGIKRGDHFLYNNYNIVVPRLASVADKIVAAYGGTNGVKLTFKNEETGETKIVDIAKGQGEEVWQFTTFCPEGCNPMAADRPVWVLDKVETY
;
A
#
# COMPACT_ATOMS: atom_id res chain seq x y z
N MET A 1 -36.95 38.39 61.10
CA MET A 1 -36.29 38.46 59.77
C MET A 1 -34.76 38.68 59.87
N LYS A 2 -34.26 39.51 60.80
CA LYS A 2 -32.82 39.79 61.00
C LYS A 2 -31.93 38.57 61.36
N GLU A 3 -32.45 37.57 62.07
CA GLU A 3 -31.65 36.38 62.44
C GLU A 3 -31.42 35.38 61.29
N ARG A 4 -32.37 35.26 60.35
CA ARG A 4 -32.22 34.33 59.21
C ARG A 4 -31.15 34.83 58.23
N VAL A 5 -31.03 36.14 58.04
CA VAL A 5 -29.98 36.76 57.20
C VAL A 5 -28.59 36.53 57.80
N ARG A 6 -28.45 36.60 59.13
CA ARG A 6 -27.17 36.40 59.83
C ARG A 6 -26.63 34.96 59.73
N LYS A 7 -27.52 33.97 59.58
CA LYS A 7 -27.16 32.55 59.39
C LYS A 7 -26.66 32.23 57.98
N VAL A 8 -27.19 32.91 56.95
CA VAL A 8 -26.77 32.71 55.55
C VAL A 8 -25.35 33.21 55.30
N PHE A 9 -25.00 34.41 55.76
CA PHE A 9 -23.64 34.95 55.64
C PHE A 9 -22.58 34.15 56.44
N ARG A 10 -23.00 33.38 57.45
CA ARG A 10 -22.11 32.51 58.24
C ARG A 10 -21.80 31.20 57.53
N ARG A 11 -22.67 30.72 56.62
CA ARG A 11 -22.41 29.56 55.74
C ARG A 11 -21.48 29.91 54.56
N LEU A 12 -21.48 31.16 54.11
CA LEU A 12 -20.56 31.66 53.07
C LEU A 12 -19.13 31.93 53.60
N LYS A 13 -18.96 32.01 54.92
CA LYS A 13 -17.66 32.26 55.60
C LYS A 13 -16.79 31.02 55.79
N GLY A 14 -17.26 29.85 55.36
CA GLY A 14 -16.58 28.56 55.50
C GLY A 14 -16.09 27.95 54.18
N GLN A 15 -16.34 28.61 53.04
CA GLN A 15 -15.73 28.25 51.77
C GLN A 15 -14.53 29.18 51.57
N GLY A 16 -13.34 28.73 51.98
CA GLY A 16 -12.10 29.41 51.63
C GLY A 16 -11.99 29.45 50.10
N GLY A 17 -11.96 30.65 49.52
CA GLY A 17 -11.69 30.79 48.09
C GLY A 17 -10.26 30.32 47.79
N PHE A 18 -10.07 29.75 46.61
CA PHE A 18 -8.73 29.40 46.10
C PHE A 18 -7.84 30.64 46.10
N THR A 19 -6.67 30.55 46.72
CA THR A 19 -5.66 31.60 46.65
C THR A 19 -4.94 31.54 45.30
N LEU A 20 -4.47 32.70 44.82
CA LEU A 20 -3.72 32.79 43.57
C LEU A 20 -2.44 31.92 43.62
N ILE A 21 -1.81 31.84 44.80
CA ILE A 21 -0.60 31.02 45.02
C ILE A 21 -0.89 29.52 44.93
N GLU A 22 -2.02 29.04 45.46
CA GLU A 22 -2.41 27.63 45.33
C GLU A 22 -2.62 27.23 43.88
N LEU A 23 -3.29 28.09 43.09
CA LEU A 23 -3.47 27.83 41.67
C LEU A 23 -2.13 27.86 40.92
N LEU A 24 -1.22 28.77 41.28
CA LEU A 24 0.11 28.88 40.67
C LEU A 24 0.97 27.63 40.92
N ILE A 25 0.97 27.11 42.15
CA ILE A 25 1.70 25.88 42.47
C ILE A 25 1.13 24.69 41.70
N VAL A 26 -0.19 24.60 41.56
CA VAL A 26 -0.84 23.51 40.83
C VAL A 26 -0.48 23.53 39.35
N ILE A 27 -0.52 24.68 38.67
CA ILE A 27 -0.09 24.78 37.27
C ILE A 27 1.42 24.54 37.11
N ALA A 28 2.24 24.93 38.09
CA ALA A 28 3.67 24.69 38.07
C ALA A 28 3.99 23.18 38.17
N ILE A 29 3.33 22.46 39.07
CA ILE A 29 3.47 21.00 39.19
C ILE A 29 2.93 20.30 37.94
N MET A 30 1.76 20.69 37.43
CA MET A 30 1.22 20.12 36.18
C MET A 30 2.16 20.37 34.99
N GLY A 31 2.72 21.57 34.87
CA GLY A 31 3.69 21.91 33.84
C GLY A 31 4.96 21.05 33.93
N PHE A 32 5.49 20.84 35.13
CA PHE A 32 6.64 19.97 35.35
C PHE A 32 6.36 18.51 34.97
N LEU A 33 5.20 17.97 35.37
CA LEU A 33 4.80 16.60 35.03
C LEU A 33 4.63 16.42 33.51
N ILE A 34 3.95 17.36 32.84
CA ILE A 34 3.78 17.33 31.38
C ILE A 34 5.14 17.40 30.68
N ALA A 35 6.05 18.28 31.13
CA ALA A 35 7.39 18.41 30.54
C ALA A 35 8.20 17.10 30.62
N MET A 36 8.08 16.34 31.71
CA MET A 36 8.75 15.04 31.86
C MET A 36 8.09 13.91 31.05
N ILE A 37 6.76 13.93 30.92
CA ILE A 37 6.00 12.85 30.26
C ILE A 37 5.93 13.03 28.74
N ALA A 38 5.79 14.27 28.26
CA ALA A 38 5.63 14.59 26.84
C ALA A 38 6.64 13.91 25.90
N PRO A 39 7.97 13.90 26.15
CA PRO A 39 8.93 13.27 25.24
C PRO A 39 8.77 11.74 25.17
N ARG A 40 8.35 11.09 26.27
CA ARG A 40 8.11 9.64 26.29
C ARG A 40 6.84 9.29 25.52
N LEU A 41 5.78 10.07 25.69
CA LEU A 41 4.51 9.84 24.99
C LEU A 41 4.65 10.04 23.47
N ALA A 42 5.41 11.06 23.04
CA ALA A 42 5.70 11.30 21.64
C ALA A 42 6.41 10.11 20.97
N LYS A 43 7.39 9.51 21.66
CA LYS A 43 8.15 8.34 21.15
C LYS A 43 7.29 7.06 21.03
N VAL A 44 6.36 6.85 21.96
CA VAL A 44 5.44 5.69 21.91
C VAL A 44 4.44 5.85 20.77
N ALA A 45 3.94 7.07 20.54
CA ALA A 45 2.97 7.35 19.49
C ALA A 45 3.55 7.22 18.07
N SER A 46 4.85 7.49 17.88
CA SER A 46 5.48 7.43 16.55
C SER A 46 5.61 6.00 16.02
N GLY A 47 6.01 5.02 16.85
CA GLY A 47 6.20 3.62 16.43
C GLY A 47 4.94 2.72 16.55
N ALA A 48 3.88 3.22 17.17
CA ALA A 48 2.63 2.46 17.33
C ALA A 48 1.97 2.14 15.98
N SER A 49 2.04 3.05 15.01
CA SER A 49 1.44 2.85 13.69
C SER A 49 2.13 1.76 12.89
N ASP A 50 3.46 1.70 12.93
CA ASP A 50 4.24 0.66 12.26
C ASP A 50 3.95 -0.70 12.88
N THR A 51 3.93 -0.78 14.21
CA THR A 51 3.59 -2.02 14.95
C THR A 51 2.19 -2.53 14.58
N VAL A 52 1.20 -1.62 14.47
CA VAL A 52 -0.16 -1.97 14.04
C VAL A 52 -0.17 -2.40 12.57
N CYS A 53 0.57 -1.72 11.71
CA CYS A 53 0.69 -2.08 10.30
C CYS A 53 1.23 -3.50 10.13
N ASP A 54 2.34 -3.82 10.80
CA ASP A 54 2.98 -5.13 10.76
C ASP A 54 2.05 -6.22 11.32
N THR A 55 1.40 -5.94 12.45
CA THR A 55 0.43 -6.86 13.06
C THR A 55 -0.74 -7.15 12.10
N ASN A 56 -1.28 -6.13 11.44
CA ASN A 56 -2.36 -6.29 10.48
C ASN A 56 -1.91 -7.08 9.25
N GLN A 57 -0.71 -6.83 8.73
CA GLN A 57 -0.14 -7.60 7.62
C GLN A 57 0.07 -9.07 7.98
N MET A 58 0.62 -9.36 9.16
CA MET A 58 0.78 -10.73 9.65
C MET A 58 -0.56 -11.46 9.78
N ARG A 59 -1.59 -10.79 10.30
CA ARG A 59 -2.95 -11.34 10.37
C ARG A 59 -3.53 -11.62 8.98
N LEU A 60 -3.38 -10.67 8.04
CA LEU A 60 -3.82 -10.87 6.66
C LEU A 60 -3.14 -12.08 6.03
N ARG A 61 -1.82 -12.22 6.21
CA ARG A 61 -1.06 -13.38 5.73
C ARG A 61 -1.57 -14.70 6.31
N GLN A 62 -1.89 -14.74 7.60
CA GLN A 62 -2.48 -15.92 8.25
C GLN A 62 -3.85 -16.27 7.68
N VAL A 63 -4.71 -15.28 7.48
CA VAL A 63 -6.03 -15.47 6.86
C VAL A 63 -5.88 -15.99 5.44
N LEU A 64 -4.96 -15.45 4.65
CA LEU A 64 -4.68 -15.92 3.29
C LEU A 64 -4.15 -17.35 3.26
N ALA A 65 -3.28 -17.71 4.20
CA ALA A 65 -2.76 -19.08 4.30
C ALA A 65 -3.90 -20.06 4.61
N ALA A 66 -4.73 -19.74 5.60
CA ALA A 66 -5.90 -20.56 5.95
C ALA A 66 -6.92 -20.64 4.82
N TYR A 67 -7.15 -19.53 4.10
CA TYR A 67 -8.02 -19.50 2.92
C TYR A 67 -7.50 -20.43 1.83
N THR A 68 -6.22 -20.28 1.47
CA THR A 68 -5.57 -21.07 0.41
C THR A 68 -5.51 -22.55 0.79
N GLU A 69 -5.26 -22.89 2.05
CA GLU A 69 -5.28 -24.27 2.54
C GLU A 69 -6.68 -24.89 2.45
N LYS A 70 -7.73 -24.09 2.70
CA LYS A 70 -9.12 -24.54 2.63
C LYS A 70 -9.63 -24.70 1.19
N THR A 71 -9.32 -23.76 0.31
CA THR A 71 -9.91 -23.67 -1.05
C THR A 71 -8.98 -24.18 -2.14
N GLY A 72 -7.67 -24.28 -1.86
CA GLY A 72 -6.63 -24.49 -2.86
C GLY A 72 -6.36 -23.26 -3.74
N GLN A 73 -6.97 -22.12 -3.44
CA GLN A 73 -7.00 -20.93 -4.29
C GLN A 73 -6.78 -19.64 -3.49
N LEU A 74 -6.32 -18.59 -4.17
CA LEU A 74 -6.30 -17.23 -3.68
C LEU A 74 -7.69 -16.59 -3.80
N PRO A 75 -8.00 -15.59 -2.95
CA PRO A 75 -9.29 -14.92 -2.98
C PRO A 75 -9.50 -14.15 -4.28
N ASN A 76 -10.74 -14.22 -4.79
CA ASN A 76 -11.16 -13.51 -5.99
C ASN A 76 -11.57 -12.06 -5.67
N TYR A 77 -11.97 -11.31 -6.70
CA TYR A 77 -12.50 -9.95 -6.57
C TYR A 77 -11.51 -8.94 -5.95
N LEU A 78 -10.22 -9.14 -6.19
CA LEU A 78 -9.16 -8.24 -5.73
C LEU A 78 -9.13 -6.94 -6.54
N THR A 79 -8.54 -5.89 -5.97
CA THR A 79 -8.41 -4.59 -6.61
C THR A 79 -7.16 -4.57 -7.50
N SER A 80 -7.30 -4.30 -8.79
CA SER A 80 -6.18 -3.94 -9.64
C SER A 80 -5.74 -2.51 -9.34
N LEU A 81 -4.44 -2.33 -9.15
CA LEU A 81 -3.83 -1.03 -8.90
C LEU A 81 -3.64 -0.20 -10.18
N VAL A 82 -3.92 -0.78 -11.35
CA VAL A 82 -3.79 -0.10 -12.64
C VAL A 82 -4.78 1.03 -12.76
N CYS A 83 -4.26 2.21 -13.06
CA CYS A 83 -5.04 3.38 -13.38
C CYS A 83 -5.01 3.65 -14.90
N HIS A 84 -6.07 4.27 -15.42
CA HIS A 84 -6.21 4.61 -16.83
C HIS A 84 -6.18 6.14 -17.00
N ASP A 85 -5.60 6.62 -18.10
CA ASP A 85 -5.64 8.04 -18.47
C ASP A 85 -7.03 8.46 -18.99
N ASP A 86 -7.19 9.74 -19.31
CA ASP A 86 -8.44 10.31 -19.82
C ASP A 86 -8.90 9.65 -21.15
N ALA A 87 -7.98 8.98 -21.87
CA ALA A 87 -8.27 8.22 -23.09
C ALA A 87 -8.61 6.75 -22.80
N GLY A 88 -8.67 6.34 -21.53
CA GLY A 88 -8.94 4.97 -21.10
C GLY A 88 -7.76 4.03 -21.33
N LYS A 89 -6.53 4.55 -21.50
CA LYS A 89 -5.33 3.74 -21.67
C LYS A 89 -4.67 3.48 -20.32
N ALA A 90 -4.31 2.23 -20.04
CA ALA A 90 -3.58 1.86 -18.84
C ALA A 90 -2.23 2.60 -18.78
N VAL A 91 -1.95 3.23 -17.64
CA VAL A 91 -0.74 4.03 -17.43
C VAL A 91 0.33 3.18 -16.75
N ASP A 92 1.55 3.21 -17.29
CA ASP A 92 2.70 2.59 -16.64
C ASP A 92 3.24 3.50 -15.53
N PRO A 93 3.22 3.07 -14.25
CA PRO A 93 3.74 3.87 -13.14
C PRO A 93 5.19 4.30 -13.37
N SER A 94 5.99 3.50 -14.07
CA SER A 94 7.39 3.80 -14.33
C SER A 94 7.64 4.97 -15.27
N THR A 95 6.64 5.36 -16.06
CA THR A 95 6.70 6.58 -16.87
C THR A 95 6.32 7.83 -16.09
N GLN A 96 5.68 7.66 -14.93
CA GLN A 96 5.21 8.74 -14.06
C GLN A 96 6.22 9.08 -12.96
N TRP A 97 7.29 8.29 -12.81
CA TRP A 97 8.36 8.53 -11.85
C TRP A 97 9.68 8.83 -12.54
N ASP A 98 10.23 10.03 -12.32
CA ASP A 98 11.58 10.34 -12.78
C ASP A 98 12.63 9.67 -11.88
N MET A 99 13.11 8.50 -12.31
CA MET A 99 14.13 7.72 -11.59
C MET A 99 15.51 8.39 -11.51
N THR A 100 15.72 9.55 -12.16
CA THR A 100 17.00 10.29 -12.11
C THR A 100 17.06 11.30 -10.97
N LYS A 101 15.95 11.51 -10.25
CA LYS A 101 15.85 12.43 -9.11
C LYS A 101 15.48 11.62 -7.87
N GLU A 102 16.38 11.57 -6.89
CA GLU A 102 16.23 10.71 -5.71
C GLU A 102 15.23 11.27 -4.66
N GLU A 103 14.87 12.55 -4.70
CA GLU A 103 14.09 13.16 -3.59
C GLU A 103 12.72 13.74 -3.97
N ASP A 104 12.48 14.12 -5.23
CA ASP A 104 11.18 14.60 -5.72
C ASP A 104 11.21 14.63 -7.26
N GLY A 105 10.33 13.85 -7.89
CA GLY A 105 10.40 13.58 -9.33
C GLY A 105 9.17 12.92 -9.93
N SER A 106 8.07 12.75 -9.19
CA SER A 106 6.83 12.24 -9.78
C SER A 106 6.24 13.29 -10.73
N LYS A 107 5.99 12.89 -11.98
CA LYS A 107 5.53 13.77 -13.06
C LYS A 107 4.01 13.82 -13.21
N GLY A 108 3.24 13.19 -12.31
CA GLY A 108 1.80 13.08 -12.50
C GLY A 108 1.03 12.54 -11.31
N TRP A 109 -0.27 12.37 -11.55
CA TRP A 109 -1.33 12.06 -10.57
C TRP A 109 -1.30 10.65 -9.98
N TYR A 110 -0.38 9.79 -10.44
CA TYR A 110 -0.37 8.37 -10.10
C TYR A 110 0.50 8.08 -8.87
N ILE A 111 1.67 8.71 -8.74
CA ILE A 111 2.62 8.46 -7.66
C ILE A 111 2.87 9.77 -6.91
N ASP A 112 2.62 9.76 -5.59
CA ASP A 112 2.83 10.90 -4.67
C ASP A 112 4.17 11.60 -4.94
N ASN A 113 4.13 12.90 -5.19
CA ASN A 113 5.30 13.77 -5.37
C ASN A 113 5.60 14.60 -4.11
N ASN A 114 4.90 14.34 -3.01
CA ASN A 114 4.99 15.09 -1.76
C ASN A 114 4.54 16.55 -1.86
N ASN A 115 3.90 16.94 -2.97
CA ASN A 115 3.19 18.20 -3.13
C ASN A 115 1.75 18.03 -2.62
N LYS A 116 1.27 18.98 -1.82
CA LYS A 116 -0.09 18.93 -1.24
C LYS A 116 -1.08 19.78 -2.01
N VAL A 117 -0.62 20.53 -3.02
CA VAL A 117 -1.38 21.59 -3.67
C VAL A 117 -2.11 21.10 -4.93
N ASP A 118 -1.62 20.04 -5.56
CA ASP A 118 -2.14 19.40 -6.78
C ASP A 118 -3.20 18.30 -6.52
N GLY A 119 -3.48 18.02 -5.24
CA GLY A 119 -4.44 17.01 -4.79
C GLY A 119 -3.76 15.71 -4.40
N GLN A 120 -4.55 14.71 -3.97
CA GLN A 120 -4.01 13.39 -3.66
C GLN A 120 -3.64 12.64 -4.94
N GLU A 121 -2.46 12.01 -4.97
CA GLU A 121 -2.12 10.99 -5.95
C GLU A 121 -2.74 9.62 -5.60
N VAL A 122 -2.58 8.63 -6.46
CA VAL A 122 -3.15 7.30 -6.20
C VAL A 122 -2.26 6.47 -5.26
N LEU A 123 -0.98 6.31 -5.59
CA LEU A 123 -0.03 5.46 -4.88
C LEU A 123 1.00 6.30 -4.13
N SER A 124 1.45 5.81 -2.97
CA SER A 124 2.55 6.44 -2.25
C SER A 124 3.87 6.31 -3.01
N LYS A 125 4.76 7.31 -2.86
CA LYS A 125 6.11 7.26 -3.41
C LYS A 125 6.92 6.08 -2.89
N ASP A 126 6.72 5.76 -1.61
CA ASP A 126 7.45 4.69 -0.91
C ASP A 126 7.06 3.34 -1.49
N PHE A 127 5.78 3.16 -1.83
CA PHE A 127 5.32 1.95 -2.49
C PHE A 127 6.03 1.72 -3.81
N TYR A 128 6.08 2.75 -4.66
CA TYR A 128 6.80 2.66 -5.93
C TYR A 128 8.31 2.47 -5.71
N ALA A 129 8.91 3.13 -4.71
CA ALA A 129 10.32 2.98 -4.38
C ALA A 129 10.68 1.55 -3.94
N MET A 130 9.81 0.90 -3.16
CA MET A 130 9.99 -0.47 -2.67
C MET A 130 9.78 -1.53 -3.75
N THR A 131 8.90 -1.28 -4.72
CA THR A 131 8.40 -2.32 -5.64
C THR A 131 8.79 -2.12 -7.10
N LYS A 132 9.05 -0.88 -7.52
CA LYS A 132 9.31 -0.52 -8.93
C LYS A 132 8.27 -1.14 -9.88
N LEU A 133 6.99 -0.91 -9.59
CA LEU A 133 5.88 -1.51 -10.33
C LEU A 133 5.94 -1.13 -11.82
N GLY A 134 5.93 -2.13 -12.69
CA GLY A 134 5.74 -1.97 -14.12
C GLY A 134 4.34 -2.40 -14.55
N LEU A 135 3.84 -1.79 -15.62
CA LEU A 135 2.60 -2.24 -16.25
C LEU A 135 2.85 -3.52 -17.05
N LEU A 136 2.07 -4.55 -16.78
CA LEU A 136 2.14 -5.85 -17.44
C LEU A 136 0.77 -6.18 -18.04
N THR A 137 0.75 -6.46 -19.34
CA THR A 137 -0.45 -6.94 -20.04
C THR A 137 -0.45 -8.47 -20.03
N LEU A 138 -1.52 -9.08 -19.52
CA LEU A 138 -1.66 -10.52 -19.50
C LEU A 138 -1.84 -11.06 -20.91
N ASP A 139 -1.08 -12.08 -21.29
CA ASP A 139 -1.43 -12.92 -22.43
C ASP A 139 -2.44 -14.00 -22.00
N GLN A 140 -2.85 -14.85 -22.95
CA GLN A 140 -3.82 -15.90 -22.66
C GLN A 140 -3.32 -16.87 -21.59
N ALA A 141 -2.06 -17.28 -21.65
CA ALA A 141 -1.48 -18.21 -20.67
C ALA A 141 -1.46 -17.59 -19.27
N ALA A 142 -0.97 -16.35 -19.14
CA ALA A 142 -0.93 -15.65 -17.86
C ALA A 142 -2.34 -15.42 -17.28
N ALA A 143 -3.33 -15.10 -18.12
CA ALA A 143 -4.72 -14.99 -17.68
C ALA A 143 -5.29 -16.34 -17.22
N ASP A 144 -4.97 -17.44 -17.91
CA ASP A 144 -5.39 -18.80 -17.52
C ASP A 144 -4.77 -19.22 -16.19
N GLU A 145 -3.48 -18.95 -16.00
CA GLU A 145 -2.75 -19.23 -14.76
C GLU A 145 -3.29 -18.40 -13.59
N LEU A 146 -3.54 -17.10 -13.77
CA LEU A 146 -4.11 -16.26 -12.73
C LEU A 146 -5.52 -16.71 -12.33
N ARG A 147 -6.31 -17.16 -13.31
CA ARG A 147 -7.62 -17.81 -13.06
C ARG A 147 -7.49 -19.14 -12.34
N ALA A 148 -6.47 -19.94 -12.66
CA ALA A 148 -6.19 -21.21 -11.97
C ALA A 148 -5.82 -20.99 -10.49
N LEU A 149 -5.20 -19.84 -10.17
CA LEU A 149 -4.98 -19.40 -8.79
C LEU A 149 -6.26 -18.94 -8.09
N GLY A 150 -7.43 -18.92 -8.74
CA GLY A 150 -8.72 -18.49 -8.17
C GLY A 150 -9.11 -17.04 -8.49
N ILE A 151 -8.22 -16.26 -9.09
CA ILE A 151 -8.45 -14.85 -9.39
C ILE A 151 -9.03 -14.75 -10.81
N SER A 152 -10.36 -14.80 -10.91
CA SER A 152 -11.07 -14.72 -12.19
C SER A 152 -11.65 -13.35 -12.49
N LYS A 153 -11.81 -12.52 -11.47
CA LYS A 153 -12.39 -11.19 -11.55
C LYS A 153 -11.58 -10.23 -10.71
N ILE A 154 -11.39 -9.03 -11.25
CA ILE A 154 -10.69 -7.94 -10.58
C ILE A 154 -11.54 -6.67 -10.64
N TYR A 155 -11.32 -5.78 -9.69
CA TYR A 155 -11.87 -4.42 -9.73
C TYR A 155 -10.76 -3.44 -10.11
N TYR A 156 -10.87 -2.75 -11.23
CA TYR A 156 -9.92 -1.70 -11.57
C TYR A 156 -10.13 -0.48 -10.69
N LEU A 157 -9.04 0.01 -10.13
CA LEU A 157 -8.97 1.30 -9.47
C LEU A 157 -9.05 2.41 -10.53
N ASN A 158 -10.26 2.74 -10.96
CA ASN A 158 -10.51 3.72 -12.02
C ASN A 158 -10.58 5.14 -11.44
N VAL A 159 -9.44 5.63 -10.96
CA VAL A 159 -9.30 7.01 -10.48
C VAL A 159 -9.13 7.93 -11.69
N ASN A 160 -10.24 8.36 -12.30
CA ASN A 160 -10.22 9.39 -13.35
C ASN A 160 -9.93 10.78 -12.73
N GLN A 161 -9.48 11.76 -13.52
CA GLN A 161 -9.36 13.16 -13.10
C GLN A 161 -10.65 13.74 -12.47
N ASP A 162 -11.83 13.18 -12.75
CA ASP A 162 -13.10 13.59 -12.13
C ASP A 162 -13.17 13.37 -10.62
N VAL A 163 -12.29 12.54 -10.05
CA VAL A 163 -12.07 12.45 -8.60
C VAL A 163 -11.54 13.77 -8.02
N LYS A 164 -10.80 14.56 -8.82
CA LYS A 164 -10.32 15.92 -8.47
C LYS A 164 -11.45 16.94 -8.37
N ALA A 165 -12.62 16.66 -8.95
CA ALA A 165 -13.78 17.56 -8.97
C ALA A 165 -14.83 17.24 -7.89
N MET A 166 -14.63 16.20 -7.07
CA MET A 166 -15.54 15.93 -5.96
C MET A 166 -15.30 16.91 -4.82
N GLU A 167 -16.33 17.70 -4.47
CA GLU A 167 -16.30 18.53 -3.26
C GLU A 167 -16.15 17.67 -2.01
N TYR A 168 -15.10 17.95 -1.24
CA TYR A 168 -14.76 17.33 0.02
C TYR A 168 -15.56 17.99 1.15
N ILE A 169 -16.32 17.22 1.93
CA ILE A 169 -16.77 17.65 3.26
C ILE A 169 -15.95 16.87 4.29
N GLY A 170 -14.79 17.41 4.65
CA GLY A 170 -13.88 16.85 5.66
C GLY A 170 -12.90 15.78 5.15
N ASN A 171 -12.15 15.17 6.09
CA ASN A 171 -11.11 14.15 5.85
C ASN A 171 -11.67 12.75 5.51
N GLU A 172 -12.88 12.66 4.97
CA GLU A 172 -13.51 11.41 4.59
C GLU A 172 -13.70 11.39 3.07
N VAL A 173 -12.93 10.55 2.37
CA VAL A 173 -13.29 10.15 1.00
C VAL A 173 -14.46 9.17 1.12
N LYS A 174 -15.67 9.73 1.20
CA LYS A 174 -16.92 9.01 1.50
C LYS A 174 -17.42 8.05 0.41
N LYS A 175 -16.57 7.57 -0.51
CA LYS A 175 -17.00 6.68 -1.60
C LYS A 175 -16.17 5.40 -1.78
N LEU A 176 -15.02 5.26 -1.14
CA LEU A 176 -14.31 3.96 -1.13
C LEU A 176 -14.78 3.04 0.01
N ASN A 177 -15.22 3.63 1.13
CA ASN A 177 -15.32 2.93 2.42
C ASN A 177 -16.75 2.57 2.87
N GLU A 178 -17.80 2.97 2.12
CA GLU A 178 -19.22 2.74 2.51
C GLU A 178 -19.98 1.76 1.58
N GLY A 179 -19.28 1.10 0.65
CA GLY A 179 -19.88 0.19 -0.35
C GLY A 179 -20.22 0.88 -1.67
N ILE A 180 -20.24 0.10 -2.76
CA ILE A 180 -20.46 0.60 -4.13
C ILE A 180 -21.93 1.05 -4.29
N PRO A 181 -22.23 2.30 -4.68
CA PRO A 181 -23.58 2.69 -5.09
C PRO A 181 -24.05 1.86 -6.30
N LYS A 182 -25.30 1.38 -6.29
CA LYS A 182 -25.86 0.65 -7.44
C LYS A 182 -25.77 1.49 -8.72
N HIS A 183 -25.20 0.89 -9.76
CA HIS A 183 -24.80 1.49 -11.03
C HIS A 183 -25.85 2.37 -11.70
N VAL A 184 -25.37 3.45 -12.33
CA VAL A 184 -25.98 4.08 -13.51
C VAL A 184 -24.97 3.97 -14.64
N ALA A 185 -25.33 3.31 -15.74
CA ALA A 185 -24.43 3.13 -16.88
C ALA A 185 -23.96 4.48 -17.45
N GLY A 186 -22.65 4.65 -17.63
CA GLY A 186 -22.07 5.68 -18.51
C GLY A 186 -21.30 6.84 -17.87
N LYS A 187 -21.09 6.92 -16.56
CA LYS A 187 -20.16 7.90 -15.93
C LYS A 187 -19.53 7.40 -14.62
N ASN A 188 -18.21 7.54 -14.49
CA ASN A 188 -17.42 7.69 -13.26
C ASN A 188 -17.70 6.74 -12.08
N ASP A 189 -17.41 5.45 -12.24
CA ASP A 189 -17.25 4.54 -11.09
C ASP A 189 -15.76 4.31 -10.80
N PHE A 190 -15.38 4.50 -9.53
CA PHE A 190 -14.02 4.35 -8.98
C PHE A 190 -13.50 2.90 -9.02
N MET A 191 -14.41 1.92 -9.13
CA MET A 191 -14.12 0.49 -9.04
C MET A 191 -14.99 -0.25 -10.05
N GLN A 192 -14.45 -0.58 -11.22
CA GLN A 192 -15.14 -1.35 -12.25
C GLN A 192 -14.70 -2.82 -12.21
N GLU A 193 -15.67 -3.73 -12.11
CA GLU A 193 -15.42 -5.17 -12.25
C GLU A 193 -15.06 -5.51 -13.70
N ASP A 194 -14.04 -6.34 -13.90
CA ASP A 194 -13.75 -6.97 -15.18
C ASP A 194 -13.28 -8.41 -14.96
N ASP A 195 -13.46 -9.22 -16.01
CA ASP A 195 -12.95 -10.57 -16.06
C ASP A 195 -11.43 -10.57 -16.36
N VAL A 196 -10.72 -11.49 -15.71
CA VAL A 196 -9.31 -11.76 -16.03
C VAL A 196 -9.24 -12.52 -17.34
N LYS A 197 -8.69 -11.87 -18.38
CA LYS A 197 -8.59 -12.37 -19.75
C LYS A 197 -7.30 -11.87 -20.41
N ALA A 198 -6.97 -12.41 -21.58
CA ALA A 198 -5.88 -11.83 -22.37
C ALA A 198 -6.16 -10.34 -22.66
N GLY A 199 -5.15 -9.50 -22.46
CA GLY A 199 -5.25 -8.04 -22.54
C GLY A 199 -5.58 -7.34 -21.22
N THR A 200 -5.92 -8.08 -20.15
CA THR A 200 -6.06 -7.50 -18.80
C THR A 200 -4.75 -6.86 -18.36
N ALA A 201 -4.81 -5.61 -17.91
CA ALA A 201 -3.66 -4.86 -17.42
C ALA A 201 -3.49 -5.05 -15.91
N VAL A 202 -2.28 -5.39 -15.49
CA VAL A 202 -1.91 -5.55 -14.07
C VAL A 202 -0.58 -4.87 -13.78
N LEU A 203 -0.25 -4.70 -12.50
CA LEU A 203 1.07 -4.22 -12.09
C LEU A 203 1.92 -5.36 -11.52
N ALA A 204 3.18 -5.44 -11.93
CA ALA A 204 4.14 -6.42 -11.44
C ALA A 204 5.38 -5.75 -10.85
N VAL A 205 5.95 -6.35 -9.80
CA VAL A 205 7.12 -5.83 -9.10
C VAL A 205 8.36 -5.89 -10.01
N GLY A 206 9.06 -4.77 -10.18
CA GLY A 206 10.33 -4.67 -10.92
C GLY A 206 10.28 -5.04 -12.41
N PHE A 207 9.09 -5.27 -12.97
CA PHE A 207 8.91 -5.77 -14.32
C PHE A 207 7.57 -5.33 -14.93
N GLY A 208 7.55 -5.13 -16.23
CA GLY A 208 6.39 -4.78 -17.05
C GLY A 208 6.73 -4.90 -18.54
N ASP A 209 5.75 -4.68 -19.41
CA ASP A 209 5.90 -4.86 -20.87
C ASP A 209 7.01 -3.96 -21.45
N ASN A 210 7.15 -2.75 -20.90
CA ASN A 210 8.19 -1.78 -21.27
C ASN A 210 9.10 -1.41 -20.10
N HIS A 211 9.06 -2.19 -19.01
CA HIS A 211 9.76 -1.89 -17.77
C HIS A 211 10.55 -3.11 -17.27
N LYS A 212 11.84 -2.94 -17.00
CA LYS A 212 12.64 -3.93 -16.28
C LYS A 212 13.74 -3.23 -15.49
N LEU A 213 14.22 -3.88 -14.44
CA LEU A 213 15.42 -3.44 -13.74
C LEU A 213 16.64 -3.62 -14.65
N ASP A 214 17.52 -2.63 -14.66
CA ASP A 214 18.71 -2.59 -15.52
C ASP A 214 19.93 -2.25 -14.65
N PRO A 215 20.94 -3.15 -14.56
CA PRO A 215 22.14 -2.91 -13.77
C PRO A 215 23.00 -1.75 -14.31
N THR A 216 22.81 -1.35 -15.58
CA THR A 216 23.59 -0.28 -16.22
C THR A 216 22.97 1.11 -16.06
N ALA A 217 21.69 1.19 -15.68
CA ALA A 217 20.93 2.44 -15.60
C ALA A 217 21.03 3.16 -14.23
N GLY A 218 22.11 2.93 -13.48
CA GLY A 218 22.31 3.42 -12.11
C GLY A 218 21.58 2.58 -11.03
N PRO A 219 21.95 2.71 -9.74
CA PRO A 219 21.46 1.83 -8.68
C PRO A 219 19.97 2.08 -8.39
N LYS A 220 19.10 1.35 -9.09
CA LYS A 220 17.67 1.35 -8.80
C LYS A 220 17.41 0.42 -7.62
N LYS A 221 17.49 0.97 -6.42
CA LYS A 221 17.17 0.23 -5.19
C LYS A 221 15.75 -0.34 -5.26
N ILE A 222 15.58 -1.57 -4.79
CA ILE A 222 14.29 -2.24 -4.61
C ILE A 222 14.23 -2.85 -3.21
N GLY A 223 13.02 -2.96 -2.66
CA GLY A 223 12.79 -3.59 -1.35
C GLY A 223 12.75 -5.11 -1.43
N HIS A 224 12.08 -5.64 -2.46
CA HIS A 224 11.71 -7.07 -2.56
C HIS A 224 12.20 -7.69 -3.87
N PRO A 225 13.52 -7.95 -4.02
CA PRO A 225 14.06 -8.59 -5.23
C PRO A 225 13.47 -9.99 -5.47
N ASP A 226 13.13 -10.74 -4.42
CA ASP A 226 12.50 -12.06 -4.51
C ASP A 226 11.11 -12.04 -5.18
N ARG A 227 10.48 -10.86 -5.28
CA ARG A 227 9.13 -10.69 -5.82
C ARG A 227 9.10 -10.16 -7.24
N ILE A 228 10.23 -10.08 -7.93
CA ILE A 228 10.26 -9.59 -9.32
C ILE A 228 9.33 -10.42 -10.20
N GLY A 229 8.49 -9.74 -10.99
CA GLY A 229 7.49 -10.34 -11.85
C GLY A 229 6.22 -10.83 -11.14
N CYS A 230 6.15 -10.78 -9.81
CA CYS A 230 4.92 -11.09 -9.09
C CYS A 230 3.91 -9.94 -9.24
N ILE A 231 2.66 -10.30 -9.51
CA ILE A 231 1.57 -9.33 -9.71
C ILE A 231 1.09 -8.85 -8.33
N VAL A 232 0.78 -7.55 -8.21
CA VAL A 232 0.31 -6.95 -6.96
C VAL A 232 -1.15 -6.54 -7.10
N LEU A 233 -2.00 -7.04 -6.19
CA LEU A 233 -3.44 -6.79 -6.16
C LEU A 233 -3.88 -6.38 -4.76
N GLY A 234 -4.79 -5.41 -4.68
CA GLY A 234 -5.31 -4.88 -3.44
C GLY A 234 -6.40 -5.71 -2.77
N VAL A 235 -6.42 -5.71 -1.44
CA VAL A 235 -7.52 -6.26 -0.64
C VAL A 235 -8.53 -5.15 -0.35
N GLY A 236 -9.38 -4.89 -1.34
CA GLY A 236 -10.47 -3.93 -1.24
C GLY A 236 -11.71 -4.48 -0.52
N PRO A 237 -12.73 -3.63 -0.27
CA PRO A 237 -13.99 -4.02 0.39
C PRO A 237 -14.79 -5.05 -0.41
N ASN A 238 -14.51 -5.18 -1.71
CA ASN A 238 -15.14 -6.14 -2.60
C ASN A 238 -14.41 -7.48 -2.70
N SER A 239 -13.23 -7.60 -2.09
CA SER A 239 -12.51 -8.86 -2.08
C SER A 239 -13.33 -9.97 -1.44
N GLU A 240 -13.14 -11.19 -1.93
CA GLU A 240 -13.82 -12.37 -1.40
C GLU A 240 -13.59 -12.54 0.11
N LEU A 241 -12.39 -12.21 0.61
CA LEU A 241 -12.08 -12.24 2.03
C LEU A 241 -13.02 -11.38 2.89
N VAL A 242 -13.39 -10.19 2.40
CA VAL A 242 -14.30 -9.29 3.11
C VAL A 242 -15.74 -9.79 2.97
N ARG A 243 -16.15 -10.17 1.75
CA ARG A 243 -17.52 -10.60 1.45
C ARG A 243 -17.91 -11.88 2.19
N GLU A 244 -16.97 -12.81 2.35
CA GLU A 244 -17.16 -14.05 3.10
C GLU A 244 -16.94 -13.90 4.62
N GLY A 245 -16.62 -12.69 5.09
CA GLY A 245 -16.40 -12.41 6.50
C GLY A 245 -15.13 -13.03 7.09
N GLN A 246 -14.16 -13.43 6.26
CA GLN A 246 -12.83 -13.86 6.73
C GLN A 246 -12.07 -12.68 7.35
N ILE A 247 -12.31 -11.47 6.85
CA ILE A 247 -11.92 -10.20 7.47
C ILE A 247 -13.14 -9.28 7.57
N GLN A 248 -13.24 -8.53 8.68
CA GLN A 248 -14.43 -7.71 8.97
C GLN A 248 -14.62 -6.54 7.99
N HIS A 249 -13.52 -5.96 7.54
CA HIS A 249 -13.47 -4.85 6.59
C HIS A 249 -12.12 -4.87 5.87
N ALA A 250 -12.04 -4.22 4.72
CA ALA A 250 -10.77 -3.98 4.07
C ALA A 250 -9.90 -3.11 5.00
N GLY A 251 -8.79 -3.68 5.47
CA GLY A 251 -7.90 -2.99 6.39
C GLY A 251 -7.25 -1.78 5.71
N LEU A 252 -7.28 -0.63 6.38
CA LEU A 252 -6.54 0.56 6.00
C LEU A 252 -5.23 0.62 6.78
N CYS A 253 -4.14 0.98 6.11
CA CYS A 253 -2.86 1.15 6.80
C CYS A 253 -2.90 2.42 7.68
N PRO A 254 -2.52 2.33 8.98
CA PRO A 254 -2.46 3.50 9.85
C PRO A 254 -1.59 4.63 9.30
N ASN A 255 -0.47 4.31 8.65
CA ASN A 255 0.43 5.29 8.05
C ASN A 255 -0.21 6.00 6.85
N GLY A 256 -0.94 5.26 6.01
CA GLY A 256 -1.65 5.89 4.90
C GLY A 256 -2.88 6.70 5.35
N ILE A 257 -3.48 6.41 6.52
CA ILE A 257 -4.51 7.31 7.09
C ILE A 257 -3.86 8.62 7.54
N LYS A 258 -2.70 8.55 8.20
CA LYS A 258 -1.95 9.73 8.65
C LYS A 258 -1.49 10.61 7.48
N ARG A 259 -1.17 10.00 6.34
CA ARG A 259 -0.75 10.64 5.09
C ARG A 259 -1.87 10.71 4.06
N GLY A 260 -3.12 10.70 4.52
CA GLY A 260 -4.28 10.69 3.65
C GLY A 260 -4.42 11.96 2.80
N ASP A 261 -3.64 13.00 3.04
CA ASP A 261 -3.52 14.19 2.20
C ASP A 261 -2.60 14.01 0.98
N HIS A 262 -1.76 12.96 0.96
CA HIS A 262 -0.79 12.70 -0.08
C HIS A 262 -1.25 11.66 -1.10
N PHE A 263 -1.88 10.58 -0.66
CA PHE A 263 -2.29 9.51 -1.56
C PHE A 263 -3.62 8.86 -1.17
N LEU A 264 -4.34 8.36 -2.17
CA LEU A 264 -5.68 7.83 -2.03
C LEU A 264 -5.70 6.35 -1.64
N TYR A 265 -4.86 5.52 -2.27
CA TYR A 265 -4.92 4.08 -2.10
C TYR A 265 -4.23 3.64 -0.80
N ASN A 266 -5.01 3.12 0.14
CA ASN A 266 -4.54 2.82 1.49
C ASN A 266 -4.87 1.38 1.96
N ASN A 267 -5.25 0.49 1.04
CA ASN A 267 -5.54 -0.90 1.36
C ASN A 267 -4.28 -1.78 1.30
N TYR A 268 -4.23 -2.79 2.16
CA TYR A 268 -3.18 -3.82 2.07
C TYR A 268 -3.26 -4.58 0.75
N ASN A 269 -2.12 -5.07 0.29
CA ASN A 269 -1.97 -5.75 -0.98
C ASN A 269 -1.55 -7.21 -0.79
N ILE A 270 -1.98 -8.05 -1.73
CA ILE A 270 -1.52 -9.41 -1.96
C ILE A 270 -0.58 -9.37 -3.15
N VAL A 271 0.58 -9.97 -2.98
CA VAL A 271 1.54 -10.23 -4.04
C VAL A 271 1.37 -11.70 -4.41
N VAL A 272 0.80 -11.93 -5.59
CA VAL A 272 0.50 -13.30 -6.04
C VAL A 272 1.79 -14.00 -6.46
N PRO A 273 1.83 -15.35 -6.39
CA PRO A 273 2.95 -16.13 -6.90
C PRO A 273 3.28 -15.76 -8.36
N ARG A 274 4.57 -15.73 -8.70
CA ARG A 274 5.00 -15.47 -10.08
C ARG A 274 4.38 -16.51 -11.03
N LEU A 275 3.73 -16.05 -12.10
CA LEU A 275 3.17 -16.92 -13.12
C LEU A 275 4.29 -17.44 -14.04
N ALA A 276 4.16 -18.66 -14.55
CA ALA A 276 5.10 -19.27 -15.49
C ALA A 276 5.19 -18.47 -16.81
N SER A 277 4.06 -18.04 -17.37
CA SER A 277 4.04 -17.15 -18.54
C SER A 277 4.79 -15.82 -18.27
N VAL A 278 4.70 -15.29 -17.06
CA VAL A 278 5.43 -14.06 -16.69
C VAL A 278 6.91 -14.34 -16.50
N ALA A 279 7.30 -15.50 -15.96
CA ALA A 279 8.69 -15.95 -15.93
C ALA A 279 9.29 -16.02 -17.35
N ASP A 280 8.54 -16.55 -18.32
CA ASP A 280 8.97 -16.59 -19.72
C ASP A 280 9.23 -15.20 -20.29
N LYS A 281 8.34 -14.24 -20.00
CA LYS A 281 8.50 -12.84 -20.40
C LYS A 281 9.75 -12.21 -19.78
N ILE A 282 10.02 -12.49 -18.51
CA ILE A 282 11.23 -11.99 -17.81
C ILE A 282 12.49 -12.57 -18.46
N VAL A 283 12.54 -13.89 -18.65
CA VAL A 283 13.69 -14.57 -19.28
C VAL A 283 13.96 -13.99 -20.67
N ALA A 284 12.91 -13.84 -21.50
CA ALA A 284 13.03 -13.24 -22.82
C ALA A 284 13.50 -11.77 -22.75
N ALA A 285 12.96 -10.98 -21.82
CA ALA A 285 13.34 -9.57 -21.65
C ALA A 285 14.81 -9.37 -21.26
N TYR A 286 15.41 -10.31 -20.53
CA TYR A 286 16.84 -10.31 -20.22
C TYR A 286 17.72 -11.03 -21.24
N GLY A 287 17.13 -11.58 -22.32
CA GLY A 287 17.86 -12.27 -23.38
C GLY A 287 18.28 -13.70 -23.05
N GLY A 288 17.62 -14.34 -22.08
CA GLY A 288 17.86 -15.75 -21.73
C GLY A 288 17.07 -16.73 -22.58
N THR A 289 17.51 -18.00 -22.58
CA THR A 289 16.89 -19.09 -23.33
C THR A 289 16.14 -20.08 -22.45
N ASN A 290 16.76 -20.46 -21.33
CA ASN A 290 16.26 -21.40 -20.34
C ASN A 290 16.01 -20.73 -18.99
N GLY A 291 16.72 -19.65 -18.69
CA GLY A 291 16.50 -18.88 -17.48
C GLY A 291 17.36 -17.63 -17.35
N VAL A 292 17.15 -16.90 -16.26
CA VAL A 292 17.94 -15.73 -15.89
C VAL A 292 18.19 -15.72 -14.38
N LYS A 293 19.43 -15.41 -13.99
CA LYS A 293 19.83 -15.13 -12.61
C LYS A 293 20.06 -13.65 -12.44
N LEU A 294 19.28 -13.05 -11.55
CA LEU A 294 19.39 -11.66 -11.15
C LEU A 294 20.11 -11.60 -9.80
N THR A 295 21.32 -11.09 -9.79
CA THR A 295 22.14 -10.96 -8.60
C THR A 295 21.98 -9.55 -8.03
N PHE A 296 21.44 -9.46 -6.83
CA PHE A 296 21.25 -8.23 -6.08
C PHE A 296 22.28 -8.10 -4.98
N LYS A 297 22.78 -6.88 -4.78
CA LYS A 297 23.65 -6.52 -3.67
C LYS A 297 22.91 -5.57 -2.73
N ASN A 298 22.94 -5.89 -1.43
CA ASN A 298 22.48 -5.00 -0.39
C ASN A 298 23.51 -3.89 -0.19
N GLU A 299 23.12 -2.63 -0.38
CA GLU A 299 24.05 -1.51 -0.29
C GLU A 299 24.53 -1.21 1.14
N GLU A 300 23.81 -1.69 2.15
CA GLU A 300 24.11 -1.40 3.56
C GLU A 300 24.95 -2.49 4.19
N THR A 301 24.60 -3.75 3.91
CA THR A 301 25.27 -4.92 4.50
C THR A 301 26.31 -5.53 3.57
N GLY A 302 26.25 -5.23 2.27
CA GLY A 302 27.06 -5.90 1.25
C GLY A 302 26.60 -7.32 0.92
N GLU A 303 25.52 -7.81 1.55
CA GLU A 303 24.94 -9.13 1.30
C GLU A 303 24.52 -9.29 -0.16
N THR A 304 24.69 -10.50 -0.71
CA THR A 304 24.25 -10.81 -2.07
C THR A 304 23.04 -11.74 -2.03
N LYS A 305 22.05 -11.46 -2.86
CA LYS A 305 20.86 -12.29 -3.06
C LYS A 305 20.70 -12.61 -4.54
N ILE A 306 20.52 -13.88 -4.87
CA ILE A 306 20.32 -14.34 -6.25
C ILE A 306 18.85 -14.73 -6.41
N VAL A 307 18.22 -14.18 -7.44
CA VAL A 307 16.87 -14.54 -7.87
C VAL A 307 17.00 -15.29 -9.18
N ASP A 308 16.78 -16.60 -9.13
CA ASP A 308 16.85 -17.49 -10.29
C ASP A 308 15.44 -17.69 -10.85
N ILE A 309 15.24 -17.28 -12.10
CA ILE A 309 13.94 -17.36 -12.79
C ILE A 309 14.15 -18.24 -14.02
N ALA A 310 13.65 -19.47 -13.93
CA ALA A 310 13.67 -20.41 -15.03
C ALA A 310 12.43 -20.26 -15.91
N LYS A 311 12.61 -20.49 -17.21
CA LYS A 311 11.54 -20.50 -18.20
C LYS A 311 10.55 -21.64 -17.90
N GLY A 312 9.26 -21.35 -17.97
CA GLY A 312 8.17 -22.28 -17.75
C GLY A 312 7.94 -22.63 -16.28
N GLN A 313 8.65 -21.99 -15.34
CA GLN A 313 8.52 -22.25 -13.91
C GLN A 313 7.82 -21.07 -13.22
N GLY A 314 6.56 -21.30 -12.85
CA GLY A 314 5.83 -20.44 -11.93
C GLY A 314 6.15 -20.78 -10.48
N GLU A 315 5.75 -19.90 -9.58
CA GLU A 315 5.76 -20.14 -8.14
C GLU A 315 4.47 -20.86 -7.71
N GLU A 316 4.58 -21.63 -6.63
CA GLU A 316 3.46 -22.37 -6.06
C GLU A 316 2.43 -21.44 -5.39
N VAL A 317 1.17 -21.89 -5.31
CA VAL A 317 0.05 -21.09 -4.78
C VAL A 317 0.32 -20.51 -3.39
N TRP A 318 1.07 -21.21 -2.53
CA TRP A 318 1.40 -20.80 -1.16
C TRP A 318 2.56 -19.79 -1.06
N GLN A 319 3.26 -19.51 -2.17
CA GLN A 319 4.40 -18.58 -2.20
C GLN A 319 3.96 -17.11 -2.28
N PHE A 320 2.70 -16.78 -1.98
CA PHE A 320 2.23 -15.39 -1.90
C PHE A 320 2.91 -14.61 -0.76
N THR A 321 2.85 -13.28 -0.85
CA THR A 321 3.18 -12.39 0.27
C THR A 321 2.23 -11.21 0.33
N THR A 322 2.38 -10.35 1.34
CA THR A 322 1.57 -9.15 1.52
C THR A 322 2.45 -7.91 1.54
N PHE A 323 1.93 -6.79 1.04
CA PHE A 323 2.54 -5.47 1.20
C PHE A 323 1.55 -4.50 1.84
N CYS A 324 2.06 -3.56 2.65
CA CYS A 324 1.29 -2.36 2.97
C CYS A 324 1.23 -1.40 1.76
N PRO A 325 0.42 -0.33 1.84
CA PRO A 325 0.36 0.73 0.83
C PRO A 325 1.65 1.55 0.66
N GLU A 326 2.67 1.30 1.48
CA GLU A 326 4.02 1.87 1.37
C GLU A 326 5.01 0.84 0.80
N GLY A 327 4.54 -0.38 0.46
CA GLY A 327 5.38 -1.44 -0.11
C GLY A 327 6.22 -2.20 0.89
N CYS A 328 6.09 -1.95 2.19
CA CYS A 328 6.82 -2.70 3.22
C CYS A 328 6.23 -4.11 3.41
N ASN A 329 7.09 -5.04 3.80
CA ASN A 329 6.73 -6.38 4.27
C ASN A 329 7.35 -6.52 5.67
N PRO A 330 6.61 -6.96 6.70
CA PRO A 330 7.12 -7.04 8.07
C PRO A 330 8.29 -8.02 8.25
N MET A 331 8.60 -8.84 7.24
CA MET A 331 9.74 -9.77 7.23
C MET A 331 10.96 -9.24 6.48
N ALA A 332 10.91 -8.02 5.95
CA ALA A 332 11.95 -7.40 5.15
C ALA A 332 12.35 -6.04 5.72
N ALA A 333 13.38 -5.41 5.13
CA ALA A 333 13.71 -4.03 5.44
C ALA A 333 12.54 -3.10 5.10
N ASP A 334 12.39 -2.04 5.87
CA ASP A 334 11.37 -0.99 5.73
C ASP A 334 11.70 0.02 4.61
N ARG A 335 12.81 -0.17 3.91
CA ARG A 335 13.32 0.70 2.85
C ARG A 335 14.03 -0.09 1.75
N PRO A 336 14.13 0.46 0.53
CA PRO A 336 14.77 -0.25 -0.56
C PRO A 336 16.29 -0.22 -0.40
N VAL A 337 16.88 -1.41 -0.24
CA VAL A 337 18.33 -1.59 0.01
C VAL A 337 19.03 -2.45 -1.03
N TRP A 338 18.27 -3.14 -1.89
CA TRP A 338 18.81 -4.09 -2.87
C TRP A 338 19.00 -3.41 -4.22
N VAL A 339 20.20 -3.52 -4.79
CA VAL A 339 20.50 -3.03 -6.13
C VAL A 339 20.85 -4.20 -7.04
N LEU A 340 20.28 -4.22 -8.25
CA LEU A 340 20.63 -5.21 -9.27
C LEU A 340 22.09 -4.97 -9.71
N ASP A 341 22.97 -5.90 -9.36
CA ASP A 341 24.41 -5.83 -9.60
C ASP A 341 24.79 -6.55 -10.90
N LYS A 342 24.21 -7.73 -11.13
CA LYS A 342 24.57 -8.58 -12.28
C LYS A 342 23.35 -9.35 -12.80
N VAL A 343 23.31 -9.53 -14.12
CA VAL A 343 22.35 -10.40 -14.82
C VAL A 343 23.13 -11.48 -15.55
N GLU A 344 22.74 -12.74 -15.36
CA GLU A 344 23.33 -13.89 -16.04
C GLU A 344 22.23 -14.73 -16.67
N THR A 345 22.36 -15.07 -17.95
CA THR A 345 21.39 -15.88 -18.69
C THR A 345 21.94 -17.27 -18.95
N TYR A 346 21.04 -18.25 -19.07
CA TYR A 346 21.40 -19.64 -19.40
C TYR A 346 20.33 -20.32 -20.26
#